data_AF-A0A3A9SZ18-F1
#
_entry.id   AF-A0A3A9SZ18-F1
#
_cell.length_a   1.000
_cell.length_b   1.000
_cell.length_c   1.000
_cell.angle_alpha   90.00
_cell.angle_beta   90.00
_cell.angle_gamma   90.00
#
_symmetry.space_group_name_H-M   'P 1'
#
loop_
_entity.id
_entity.type
_entity.pdbx_description
1 polymer ?
#
loop_
_entity_poly.entity_id
_entity_poly.type
_entity_poly.pdbx_seq_one_letter_code
_entity_poly.pdbx_strand_id
1 'polypeptide(L)'
;MTYMENTFICLAAPLFLAILCLKRSWRRALTFLLAGMICCLLSAYVSSFFAAIFEIDLATASHAVAPAVEECIKFLPILFYIIIFEAGKEDSINGILLVSVGFATFENVCFLTSYGTSDLFSLMIRGFGTGAMHVLCGTATAIGLFSLWDRAWIRITGTFAVLCFTITFHAIFNIMVSAGGISLGIASAVPMALIIIVFVLSQKKIGLK
;
A
#
# COMPACT_ATOMS: atom_id res chain seq x y z
N MET A 1 4.78 0.28 -25.05
CA MET A 1 4.65 -0.85 -24.12
C MET A 1 5.73 -0.71 -23.09
N THR A 2 5.37 -0.38 -21.86
CA THR A 2 6.30 -0.31 -20.74
C THR A 2 6.15 -1.61 -19.97
N TYR A 3 7.17 -2.46 -20.02
CA TYR A 3 7.15 -3.74 -19.33
C TYR A 3 7.33 -3.48 -17.83
N MET A 4 6.24 -3.59 -17.07
CA MET A 4 6.22 -3.41 -15.62
C MET A 4 7.31 -4.28 -14.94
N GLU A 5 7.55 -5.46 -15.50
CA GLU A 5 8.60 -6.40 -15.12
C GLU A 5 10.00 -5.81 -15.26
N ASN A 6 10.27 -5.09 -16.35
CA ASN A 6 11.57 -4.45 -16.56
C ASN A 6 11.77 -3.32 -15.55
N THR A 7 10.73 -2.50 -15.31
CA THR A 7 10.75 -1.48 -14.25
C THR A 7 10.98 -2.11 -12.88
N PHE A 8 10.32 -3.25 -12.60
CA PHE A 8 10.50 -3.99 -11.36
C PHE A 8 11.94 -4.46 -11.20
N ILE A 9 12.50 -5.13 -12.20
CA ILE A 9 13.88 -5.64 -12.16
C ILE A 9 14.87 -4.49 -11.92
N CYS A 10 14.70 -3.36 -12.61
CA CYS A 10 15.57 -2.19 -12.46
C CYS A 10 15.55 -1.59 -11.04
N LEU A 11 14.43 -1.66 -10.34
CA LEU A 11 14.30 -1.16 -8.96
C LEU A 11 14.67 -2.23 -7.91
N ALA A 12 14.26 -3.48 -8.14
CA ALA A 12 14.44 -4.60 -7.23
C ALA A 12 15.89 -5.08 -7.18
N ALA A 13 16.61 -5.13 -8.30
CA ALA A 13 17.99 -5.61 -8.36
C ALA A 13 18.95 -4.82 -7.44
N PRO A 14 19.03 -3.47 -7.52
CA PRO A 14 19.89 -2.71 -6.61
C PRO A 14 19.44 -2.81 -5.15
N LEU A 15 18.11 -2.88 -4.90
CA LEU A 15 17.57 -3.05 -3.55
C LEU A 15 17.96 -4.41 -2.96
N PHE A 16 17.92 -5.48 -3.76
CA PHE A 16 18.36 -6.81 -3.39
C PHE A 16 19.85 -6.84 -3.07
N LEU A 17 20.70 -6.22 -3.90
CA LEU A 17 22.13 -6.08 -3.59
C LEU A 17 22.36 -5.32 -2.27
N ALA A 18 21.61 -4.25 -2.02
CA ALA A 18 21.69 -3.51 -0.76
C ALA A 18 21.31 -4.38 0.46
N ILE A 19 20.31 -5.25 0.34
CA ILE A 19 19.94 -6.22 1.38
C ILE A 19 21.11 -7.16 1.71
N LEU A 20 21.87 -7.62 0.72
CA LEU A 20 23.02 -8.49 0.96
C LEU A 20 24.17 -7.78 1.67
N CYS A 21 24.39 -6.50 1.35
CA CYS A 21 25.56 -5.74 1.82
C CYS A 21 25.35 -5.02 3.17
N LEU A 22 24.11 -4.64 3.52
CA LEU A 22 23.87 -3.78 4.69
C LEU A 22 23.76 -4.57 6.01
N LYS A 23 23.83 -3.84 7.14
CA LYS A 23 23.65 -4.39 8.50
C LYS A 23 22.24 -4.94 8.69
N ARG A 24 22.09 -5.93 9.58
CA ARG A 24 20.84 -6.67 9.83
C ARG A 24 19.60 -5.79 10.06
N SER A 25 19.75 -4.65 10.75
CA SER A 25 18.64 -3.71 11.00
C SER A 25 18.05 -3.13 9.71
N TRP A 26 18.90 -2.76 8.75
CA TRP A 26 18.47 -2.23 7.44
C TRP A 26 17.98 -3.32 6.51
N ARG A 27 18.55 -4.53 6.59
CA ARG A 27 18.12 -5.68 5.75
C ARG A 27 16.63 -5.91 5.88
N ARG A 28 16.13 -6.00 7.13
CA ARG A 28 14.71 -6.23 7.40
C ARG A 28 13.82 -5.15 6.77
N ALA A 29 14.21 -3.89 6.91
CA ALA A 29 13.43 -2.79 6.36
C ALA A 29 13.37 -2.84 4.83
N LEU A 30 14.51 -3.07 4.17
CA LEU A 30 14.59 -3.17 2.72
C LEU A 30 13.88 -4.44 2.19
N THR A 31 13.87 -5.53 2.96
CA THR A 31 13.09 -6.73 2.62
C THR A 31 11.59 -6.45 2.59
N PHE A 32 11.04 -5.72 3.58
CA PHE A 32 9.63 -5.33 3.55
C PHE A 32 9.32 -4.36 2.41
N LEU A 33 10.22 -3.42 2.14
CA LEU A 33 10.06 -2.50 1.01
C LEU A 33 10.06 -3.26 -0.34
N LEU A 34 10.98 -4.21 -0.53
CA LEU A 34 11.01 -5.09 -1.70
C LEU A 34 9.75 -5.96 -1.79
N ALA A 35 9.29 -6.52 -0.66
CA ALA A 35 8.04 -7.29 -0.61
C ALA A 35 6.84 -6.44 -1.04
N GLY A 36 6.80 -5.15 -0.70
CA GLY A 36 5.82 -4.20 -1.19
C GLY A 36 5.80 -4.06 -2.72
N MET A 37 6.97 -3.92 -3.34
CA MET A 37 7.10 -3.85 -4.80
C MET A 37 6.62 -5.16 -5.47
N ILE A 38 6.98 -6.31 -4.89
CA ILE A 38 6.52 -7.63 -5.35
C ILE A 38 4.99 -7.74 -5.23
N CYS A 39 4.41 -7.28 -4.12
CA CYS A 39 2.97 -7.27 -3.91
C CYS A 39 2.27 -6.42 -4.98
N CYS A 40 2.82 -5.25 -5.33
CA CYS A 40 2.26 -4.40 -6.38
C CYS A 40 2.29 -5.08 -7.75
N LEU A 41 3.44 -5.66 -8.15
CA LEU A 41 3.55 -6.43 -9.39
C LEU A 41 2.56 -7.60 -9.43
N LEU A 42 2.50 -8.39 -8.35
CA LEU A 42 1.59 -9.53 -8.26
C LEU A 42 0.12 -9.08 -8.32
N SER A 43 -0.21 -7.98 -7.66
CA SER A 43 -1.56 -7.43 -7.66
C SER A 43 -2.01 -6.97 -9.03
N ALA A 44 -1.11 -6.41 -9.84
CA ALA A 44 -1.41 -6.06 -11.23
C ALA A 44 -1.83 -7.31 -12.02
N TYR A 45 -1.06 -8.41 -11.95
CA TYR A 45 -1.41 -9.65 -12.65
C TYR A 45 -2.70 -10.29 -12.13
N VAL A 46 -2.86 -10.40 -10.82
CA VAL A 46 -4.05 -11.02 -10.22
C VAL A 46 -5.30 -10.20 -10.53
N SER A 47 -5.21 -8.87 -10.52
CA SER A 47 -6.31 -7.99 -10.91
C SER A 47 -6.66 -8.15 -12.39
N SER A 48 -5.67 -8.19 -13.28
CA SER A 48 -5.90 -8.45 -14.71
C SER A 48 -6.50 -9.84 -14.97
N PHE A 49 -6.07 -10.85 -14.22
CA PHE A 49 -6.63 -12.19 -14.30
C PHE A 49 -8.11 -12.21 -13.91
N PHE A 50 -8.48 -11.57 -12.80
CA PHE A 50 -9.89 -11.45 -12.42
C PHE A 50 -10.69 -10.62 -13.43
N ALA A 51 -10.14 -9.53 -13.93
CA ALA A 51 -10.80 -8.72 -14.95
C ALA A 51 -11.08 -9.53 -16.23
N ALA A 52 -10.14 -10.39 -16.64
CA ALA A 52 -10.30 -11.26 -17.80
C ALA A 52 -11.34 -12.36 -17.59
N ILE A 53 -11.32 -13.04 -16.43
CA ILE A 53 -12.26 -14.14 -16.13
C ILE A 53 -13.69 -13.64 -15.97
N PHE A 54 -13.87 -12.48 -15.35
CA PHE A 54 -15.19 -11.93 -15.09
C PHE A 54 -15.66 -10.94 -16.17
N GLU A 55 -14.89 -10.78 -17.26
CA GLU A 55 -15.18 -9.86 -18.36
C GLU A 55 -15.48 -8.42 -17.88
N ILE A 56 -14.73 -7.96 -16.88
CA ILE A 56 -14.92 -6.67 -16.23
C ILE A 56 -14.24 -5.57 -17.05
N ASP A 57 -14.92 -4.45 -17.25
CA ASP A 57 -14.35 -3.30 -17.94
C ASP A 57 -13.19 -2.65 -17.15
N LEU A 58 -12.35 -1.90 -17.85
CA LEU A 58 -11.13 -1.33 -17.27
C LEU A 58 -11.40 -0.39 -16.09
N ALA A 59 -12.50 0.35 -16.10
CA ALA A 59 -12.83 1.27 -15.02
C ALA A 59 -13.27 0.50 -13.78
N THR A 60 -14.17 -0.47 -13.92
CA THR A 60 -14.59 -1.32 -12.79
C THR A 60 -13.43 -2.16 -12.25
N ALA A 61 -12.55 -2.66 -13.12
CA ALA A 61 -11.34 -3.37 -12.73
C ALA A 61 -10.42 -2.47 -11.87
N SER A 62 -10.22 -1.21 -12.28
CA SER A 62 -9.39 -0.25 -11.53
C SER A 62 -10.05 0.26 -10.24
N HIS A 63 -11.37 0.38 -10.20
CA HIS A 63 -12.10 0.97 -9.08
C HIS A 63 -12.50 -0.03 -8.00
N ALA A 64 -12.71 -1.30 -8.34
CA ALA A 64 -13.21 -2.32 -7.41
C ALA A 64 -12.29 -3.54 -7.29
N VAL A 65 -11.87 -4.12 -8.41
CA VAL A 65 -11.05 -5.35 -8.40
C VAL A 65 -9.66 -5.07 -7.86
N ALA A 66 -8.98 -4.06 -8.41
CA ALA A 66 -7.62 -3.71 -8.00
C ALA A 66 -7.53 -3.38 -6.50
N PRO A 67 -8.32 -2.46 -5.92
CA PRO A 67 -8.29 -2.20 -4.48
C PRO A 67 -8.47 -3.46 -3.61
N ALA A 68 -9.38 -4.35 -3.99
CA ALA A 68 -9.62 -5.60 -3.27
C ALA A 68 -8.40 -6.52 -3.29
N VAL A 69 -7.83 -6.73 -4.48
CA VAL A 69 -6.65 -7.58 -4.69
C VAL A 69 -5.43 -6.99 -3.97
N GLU A 70 -5.21 -5.69 -4.14
CA GLU A 70 -4.02 -5.00 -3.64
C GLU A 70 -3.94 -5.00 -2.12
N GLU A 71 -5.02 -4.64 -1.42
CA GLU A 71 -4.99 -4.65 0.05
C GLU A 71 -4.91 -6.08 0.61
N CYS A 72 -5.52 -7.06 -0.05
CA CYS A 72 -5.40 -8.46 0.36
C CYS A 72 -3.97 -8.99 0.18
N ILE A 73 -3.34 -8.77 -0.97
CA ILE A 73 -1.98 -9.23 -1.26
C ILE A 73 -0.96 -8.51 -0.38
N LYS A 74 -1.11 -7.20 -0.19
CA LYS A 74 -0.23 -6.38 0.66
C LYS A 74 -0.27 -6.81 2.13
N PHE A 75 -1.38 -7.40 2.58
CA PHE A 75 -1.49 -7.96 3.93
C PHE A 75 -0.68 -9.26 4.11
N LEU A 76 -0.48 -10.05 3.06
CA LEU A 76 0.14 -11.38 3.14
C LEU A 76 1.56 -11.38 3.73
N PRO A 77 2.50 -10.48 3.36
CA PRO A 77 3.84 -10.46 3.95
C PRO A 77 3.82 -10.29 5.47
N ILE A 78 2.84 -9.54 6.00
CA ILE A 78 2.73 -9.26 7.44
C ILE A 78 2.03 -10.39 8.15
N LEU A 79 1.00 -10.98 7.55
CA LEU A 79 0.41 -12.20 8.05
C LEU A 79 1.46 -13.31 8.16
N PHE A 80 2.29 -13.48 7.12
CA PHE A 80 3.42 -14.41 7.13
C PHE A 80 4.44 -14.08 8.22
N TYR A 81 4.82 -12.80 8.34
CA TYR A 81 5.78 -12.37 9.35
C TYR A 81 5.31 -12.67 10.78
N ILE A 82 4.03 -12.44 11.06
CA ILE A 82 3.43 -12.71 12.37
C ILE A 82 3.33 -14.22 12.63
N ILE A 83 2.87 -15.02 11.66
CA ILE A 83 2.66 -16.46 11.85
C ILE A 83 3.99 -17.21 11.99
N ILE A 84 5.01 -16.86 11.19
CA ILE A 84 6.25 -17.63 11.10
C ILE A 84 7.32 -17.12 12.07
N PHE A 85 7.39 -15.80 12.29
CA PHE A 85 8.43 -15.20 13.13
C PHE A 85 7.89 -14.68 14.46
N GLU A 86 6.61 -14.93 14.77
CA GLU A 86 5.94 -14.48 16.01
C GLU A 86 6.15 -12.99 16.28
N ALA A 87 6.13 -12.20 15.19
CA ALA A 87 6.47 -10.80 15.25
C ALA A 87 5.53 -9.99 16.15
N GLY A 88 6.11 -9.16 17.01
CA GLY A 88 5.36 -8.25 17.87
C GLY A 88 4.58 -7.18 17.10
N LYS A 89 3.68 -6.50 17.81
CA LYS A 89 2.81 -5.45 17.27
C LYS A 89 3.58 -4.32 16.57
N GLU A 90 4.57 -3.75 17.25
CA GLU A 90 5.33 -2.60 16.74
C GLU A 90 6.13 -2.97 15.48
N ASP A 91 6.84 -4.10 15.52
CA ASP A 91 7.60 -4.62 14.39
C ASP A 91 6.71 -4.91 13.17
N SER A 92 5.50 -5.42 13.40
CA SER A 92 4.55 -5.73 12.32
C SER A 92 3.89 -4.47 11.74
N ILE A 93 3.60 -3.46 12.56
CA ILE A 93 3.13 -2.15 12.09
C ILE A 93 4.22 -1.45 11.25
N ASN A 94 5.48 -1.50 11.70
CA ASN A 94 6.61 -0.98 10.93
C ASN A 94 6.80 -1.77 9.63
N GLY A 95 6.63 -3.09 9.67
CA GLY A 95 6.65 -3.95 8.50
C GLY A 95 5.59 -3.55 7.47
N ILE A 96 4.31 -3.43 7.86
CA ILE A 96 3.25 -3.10 6.91
C ILE A 96 3.43 -1.70 6.32
N LEU A 97 3.96 -0.77 7.11
CA LEU A 97 4.27 0.58 6.64
C LEU A 97 5.28 0.49 5.50
N LEU A 98 6.37 -0.26 5.68
CA LEU A 98 7.41 -0.42 4.66
C LEU A 98 6.91 -1.19 3.43
N VAL A 99 6.08 -2.22 3.62
CA VAL A 99 5.40 -2.91 2.51
C VAL A 99 4.54 -1.91 1.73
N SER A 100 3.76 -1.07 2.41
CA SER A 100 2.90 -0.07 1.78
C SER A 100 3.68 1.01 1.04
N VAL A 101 4.81 1.45 1.60
CA VAL A 101 5.74 2.39 0.95
C VAL A 101 6.35 1.76 -0.29
N GLY A 102 6.82 0.52 -0.21
CA GLY A 102 7.37 -0.21 -1.36
C GLY A 102 6.34 -0.40 -2.47
N PHE A 103 5.10 -0.75 -2.10
CA PHE A 103 3.97 -0.89 -3.00
C PHE A 103 3.71 0.43 -3.76
N ALA A 104 3.48 1.51 -3.01
CA ALA A 104 3.20 2.83 -3.59
C ALA A 104 4.36 3.37 -4.43
N THR A 105 5.61 3.10 -4.03
CA THR A 105 6.79 3.49 -4.79
C THR A 105 6.78 2.85 -6.16
N PHE A 106 6.57 1.53 -6.21
CA PHE A 106 6.56 0.80 -7.47
C PHE A 106 5.39 1.23 -8.35
N GLU A 107 4.20 1.36 -7.77
CA GLU A 107 3.00 1.79 -8.47
C GLU A 107 3.18 3.19 -9.09
N ASN A 108 3.71 4.16 -8.34
CA ASN A 108 3.94 5.50 -8.83
C ASN A 108 4.94 5.53 -10.00
N VAL A 109 6.00 4.72 -9.95
CA VAL A 109 6.94 4.61 -11.07
C VAL A 109 6.27 3.95 -12.28
N CYS A 110 5.48 2.89 -12.08
CA CYS A 110 4.74 2.23 -13.15
C CYS A 110 3.73 3.19 -13.80
N PHE A 111 3.03 3.98 -13.00
CA PHE A 111 2.12 5.00 -13.51
C PHE A 111 2.86 6.05 -14.34
N LEU A 112 3.94 6.61 -13.82
CA LEU A 112 4.74 7.62 -14.53
C LEU A 112 5.28 7.08 -15.86
N THR A 113 5.77 5.84 -15.86
CA THR A 113 6.34 5.20 -17.05
C THR A 113 5.29 4.77 -18.08
N SER A 114 4.03 4.59 -17.66
CA SER A 114 2.92 4.17 -18.55
C SER A 114 2.18 5.36 -19.16
N TYR A 115 1.95 6.43 -18.39
CA TYR A 115 1.14 7.55 -18.81
C TYR A 115 1.94 8.82 -19.12
N GLY A 116 3.19 8.90 -18.63
CA GLY A 116 3.96 10.14 -18.64
C GLY A 116 3.29 11.23 -17.80
N THR A 117 3.91 12.41 -17.75
CA THR A 117 3.23 13.65 -17.36
C THR A 117 3.93 14.83 -18.01
N SER A 118 3.17 15.80 -18.51
CA SER A 118 3.70 17.13 -18.86
C SER A 118 3.66 18.11 -17.69
N ASP A 119 2.93 17.76 -16.62
CA ASP A 119 2.77 18.57 -15.41
C ASP A 119 3.32 17.83 -14.19
N LEU A 120 4.48 18.28 -13.71
CA LEU A 120 5.12 17.74 -12.52
C LEU A 120 4.23 17.90 -11.28
N PHE A 121 3.45 18.98 -11.19
CA PHE A 121 2.67 19.29 -10.00
C PHE A 121 1.51 18.31 -9.80
N SER A 122 0.75 18.02 -10.87
CA SER A 122 -0.29 16.99 -10.85
C SER A 122 0.28 15.61 -10.50
N LEU A 123 1.46 15.24 -11.02
CA LEU A 123 2.13 13.99 -10.67
C LEU A 123 2.52 13.96 -9.18
N MET A 124 3.04 15.06 -8.64
CA MET A 124 3.39 15.14 -7.21
C MET A 124 2.15 14.99 -6.34
N ILE A 125 1.07 15.72 -6.61
CA ILE A 125 -0.18 15.63 -5.84
C ILE A 125 -0.71 14.20 -5.86
N ARG A 126 -0.86 13.61 -7.05
CA ARG A 126 -1.34 12.23 -7.19
C ARG A 126 -0.40 11.25 -6.51
N GLY A 127 0.90 11.37 -6.74
CA GLY A 127 1.91 10.43 -6.25
C GLY A 127 1.99 10.41 -4.72
N PHE A 128 2.01 11.59 -4.09
CA PHE A 128 1.94 11.70 -2.63
C PHE A 128 0.59 11.25 -2.08
N GLY A 129 -0.52 11.61 -2.73
CA GLY A 129 -1.87 11.17 -2.35
C GLY A 129 -1.99 9.64 -2.35
N THR A 130 -1.51 9.00 -3.41
CA THR A 130 -1.54 7.54 -3.59
C THR A 130 -0.63 6.84 -2.58
N GLY A 131 0.57 7.38 -2.37
CA GLY A 131 1.48 6.88 -1.32
C GLY A 131 0.90 7.00 0.09
N ALA A 132 0.28 8.15 0.40
CA ALA A 132 -0.38 8.35 1.68
C ALA A 132 -1.58 7.41 1.86
N MET A 133 -2.39 7.21 0.82
CA MET A 133 -3.53 6.29 0.83
C MET A 133 -3.05 4.86 1.15
N HIS A 134 -2.06 4.33 0.44
CA HIS A 134 -1.57 2.97 0.70
C HIS A 134 -0.98 2.81 2.10
N VAL A 135 -0.24 3.79 2.60
CA VAL A 135 0.30 3.77 3.97
C VAL A 135 -0.83 3.76 5.00
N LEU A 136 -1.88 4.56 4.80
CA LEU A 136 -3.06 4.55 5.68
C LEU A 136 -3.78 3.20 5.64
N CYS A 137 -4.03 2.64 4.45
CA CYS A 137 -4.69 1.33 4.32
C CYS A 137 -3.89 0.23 5.03
N GLY A 138 -2.58 0.16 4.78
CA GLY A 138 -1.72 -0.84 5.41
C GLY A 138 -1.66 -0.69 6.93
N THR A 139 -1.41 0.53 7.42
CA THR A 139 -1.32 0.78 8.87
C THR A 139 -2.65 0.57 9.57
N ALA A 140 -3.78 0.98 8.97
CA ALA A 140 -5.12 0.70 9.50
C ALA A 140 -5.39 -0.81 9.60
N THR A 141 -4.99 -1.59 8.57
CA THR A 141 -5.11 -3.05 8.56
C THR A 141 -4.33 -3.68 9.72
N ALA A 142 -3.06 -3.31 9.91
CA ALA A 142 -2.26 -3.84 11.01
C ALA A 142 -2.78 -3.39 12.39
N ILE A 143 -3.14 -2.13 12.56
CA ILE A 143 -3.70 -1.63 13.83
C ILE A 143 -5.00 -2.37 14.17
N GLY A 144 -5.88 -2.56 13.19
CA GLY A 144 -7.12 -3.30 13.34
C GLY A 144 -6.87 -4.75 13.76
N LEU A 145 -5.98 -5.46 13.04
CA LEU A 145 -5.55 -6.82 13.38
C LEU A 145 -5.05 -6.91 14.83
N PHE A 146 -4.11 -6.05 15.21
CA PHE A 146 -3.49 -6.12 16.54
C PHE A 146 -4.43 -5.68 17.66
N SER A 147 -5.40 -4.81 17.39
CA SER A 147 -6.42 -4.40 18.38
C SER A 147 -7.38 -5.55 18.72
N LEU A 148 -7.48 -6.54 17.83
CA LEU A 148 -8.34 -7.71 17.98
C LEU A 148 -7.54 -8.99 18.24
N TRP A 149 -6.21 -8.90 18.36
CA TRP A 149 -5.33 -10.06 18.44
C TRP A 149 -5.68 -10.96 19.62
N ASP A 150 -5.86 -10.42 20.81
CA ASP A 150 -6.14 -11.23 22.01
C ASP A 150 -7.56 -11.82 22.03
N ARG A 151 -8.43 -11.42 21.10
CA ARG A 151 -9.84 -11.84 21.06
C ARG A 151 -10.07 -12.86 19.94
N ALA A 152 -9.66 -14.10 20.18
CA ALA A 152 -9.71 -15.20 19.20
C ALA A 152 -11.06 -15.30 18.44
N TRP A 153 -12.19 -15.13 19.14
CA TRP A 153 -13.54 -15.21 18.57
C TRP A 153 -13.87 -14.14 17.51
N ILE A 154 -13.26 -12.95 17.59
CA ILE A 154 -13.52 -11.85 16.64
C ILE A 154 -12.29 -11.48 15.82
N ARG A 155 -11.14 -12.13 16.04
CA ARG A 155 -9.90 -11.82 15.34
C ARG A 155 -10.08 -11.93 13.83
N ILE A 156 -10.65 -13.05 13.36
CA ILE A 156 -10.85 -13.30 11.93
C ILE A 156 -11.90 -12.35 11.36
N THR A 157 -13.08 -12.31 11.95
CA THR A 157 -14.20 -11.50 11.46
C THR A 157 -13.90 -10.00 11.50
N GLY A 158 -13.20 -9.53 12.54
CA GLY A 158 -12.80 -8.14 12.62
C GLY A 158 -11.59 -7.79 11.73
N THR A 159 -10.66 -8.72 11.48
CA THR A 159 -9.62 -8.51 10.44
C THR A 159 -10.26 -8.40 9.07
N PHE A 160 -11.24 -9.27 8.77
CA PHE A 160 -12.02 -9.17 7.54
C PHE A 160 -12.76 -7.83 7.43
N ALA A 161 -13.41 -7.38 8.51
CA ALA A 161 -14.09 -6.09 8.53
C ALA A 161 -13.13 -4.91 8.27
N VAL A 162 -11.93 -4.93 8.86
CA VAL A 162 -10.91 -3.91 8.64
C VAL A 162 -10.38 -3.94 7.20
N LEU A 163 -10.15 -5.14 6.63
CA LEU A 163 -9.79 -5.26 5.22
C LEU A 163 -10.89 -4.71 4.31
N CYS A 164 -12.15 -5.04 4.55
CA CYS A 164 -13.27 -4.47 3.78
C CYS A 164 -13.31 -2.93 3.88
N PHE A 165 -13.02 -2.38 5.06
CA PHE A 165 -12.93 -0.93 5.25
C PHE A 165 -11.79 -0.30 4.42
N THR A 166 -10.59 -0.88 4.46
CA THR A 166 -9.44 -0.34 3.72
C THR A 166 -9.59 -0.50 2.21
N ILE A 167 -10.15 -1.63 1.75
CA ILE A 167 -10.53 -1.84 0.34
C ILE A 167 -11.53 -0.78 -0.11
N THR A 168 -12.56 -0.50 0.69
CA THR A 168 -13.58 0.51 0.35
C THR A 168 -12.96 1.91 0.31
N PHE A 169 -12.11 2.26 1.27
CA PHE A 169 -11.42 3.55 1.30
C PHE A 169 -10.53 3.73 0.06
N HIS A 170 -9.78 2.70 -0.32
CA HIS A 170 -8.95 2.69 -1.52
C HIS A 170 -9.81 2.79 -2.80
N ALA A 171 -10.89 2.03 -2.90
CA ALA A 171 -11.82 2.13 -4.03
C ALA A 171 -12.38 3.55 -4.22
N ILE A 172 -12.82 4.18 -3.14
CA ILE A 172 -13.29 5.58 -3.15
C ILE A 172 -12.16 6.51 -3.63
N PHE A 173 -10.94 6.33 -3.14
CA PHE A 173 -9.78 7.10 -3.59
C PHE A 173 -9.57 6.95 -5.10
N ASN A 174 -9.57 5.73 -5.64
CA ASN A 174 -9.37 5.49 -7.07
C ASN A 174 -10.46 6.13 -7.94
N ILE A 175 -11.73 6.03 -7.51
CA ILE A 175 -12.86 6.70 -8.19
C ILE A 175 -12.67 8.22 -8.22
N MET A 176 -12.24 8.81 -7.10
CA MET A 176 -12.09 10.26 -7.02
C MET A 176 -10.86 10.77 -7.79
N VAL A 177 -9.75 10.01 -7.78
CA VAL A 177 -8.54 10.33 -8.54
C VAL A 177 -8.79 10.21 -10.04
N SER A 178 -9.54 9.19 -10.49
CA SER A 178 -9.85 9.00 -11.91
C SER A 178 -10.74 10.11 -12.49
N ALA A 179 -11.59 10.73 -11.68
CA ALA A 179 -12.42 11.86 -12.09
C ALA A 179 -11.63 13.14 -12.43
N GLY A 180 -10.38 13.27 -11.98
CA GLY A 180 -9.51 14.42 -12.27
C GLY A 180 -9.94 15.74 -11.61
N GLY A 181 -9.35 16.85 -12.06
CA GLY A 181 -9.70 18.20 -11.62
C GLY A 181 -9.67 18.41 -10.10
N ILE A 182 -10.71 19.03 -9.55
CA ILE A 182 -10.84 19.27 -8.10
C ILE A 182 -10.97 17.94 -7.32
N SER A 183 -11.60 16.92 -7.91
CA SER A 183 -11.77 15.61 -7.28
C SER A 183 -10.42 14.95 -6.99
N LEU A 184 -9.48 14.98 -7.95
CA LEU A 184 -8.10 14.54 -7.77
C LEU A 184 -7.42 15.25 -6.59
N GLY A 185 -7.58 16.58 -6.51
CA GLY A 185 -6.99 17.39 -5.45
C GLY A 185 -7.52 17.00 -4.06
N ILE A 186 -8.83 16.87 -3.91
CA ILE A 186 -9.47 16.44 -2.65
C ILE A 186 -9.03 15.02 -2.29
N ALA A 187 -9.12 14.09 -3.25
CA ALA A 187 -8.75 12.69 -3.04
C ALA A 187 -7.31 12.54 -2.57
N SER A 188 -6.39 13.32 -3.14
CA SER A 188 -4.98 13.30 -2.76
C SER A 188 -4.74 13.98 -1.40
N ALA A 189 -5.47 15.05 -1.10
CA ALA A 189 -5.31 15.81 0.14
C ALA A 189 -5.79 15.04 1.38
N VAL A 190 -6.90 14.29 1.28
CA VAL A 190 -7.52 13.61 2.43
C VAL A 190 -6.56 12.60 3.10
N PRO A 191 -5.93 11.65 2.39
CA PRO A 191 -4.94 10.74 2.98
C PRO A 191 -3.76 11.48 3.61
N MET A 192 -3.23 12.50 2.94
CA MET A 192 -2.12 13.29 3.47
C MET A 192 -2.50 14.00 4.76
N ALA A 193 -3.67 14.62 4.82
CA ALA A 193 -4.18 15.29 6.00
C ALA A 193 -4.38 14.31 7.16
N LEU A 194 -4.92 13.11 6.90
CA LEU A 194 -5.07 12.07 7.92
C LEU A 194 -3.73 11.62 8.51
N ILE A 195 -2.69 11.41 7.68
CA ILE A 195 -1.35 11.09 8.17
C ILE A 195 -0.82 12.21 9.06
N ILE A 196 -0.96 13.48 8.64
CA ILE A 196 -0.49 14.63 9.42
C ILE A 196 -1.24 14.73 10.76
N ILE A 197 -2.56 14.54 10.76
CA ILE A 197 -3.38 14.57 11.98
C ILE A 197 -2.91 13.46 12.94
N VAL A 198 -2.74 12.23 12.45
CA VAL A 198 -2.26 11.11 13.26
C VAL A 198 -0.87 11.41 13.82
N PHE A 199 0.04 11.93 13.00
CA PHE A 199 1.38 12.34 13.44
C PHE A 199 1.32 13.38 14.56
N VAL A 200 0.59 14.48 14.36
CA VAL A 200 0.45 15.55 15.36
C VAL A 200 -0.18 15.04 16.66
N LEU A 201 -1.21 14.20 16.57
CA LEU A 201 -1.85 13.60 17.75
C LEU A 201 -0.90 12.63 18.49
N SER A 202 -0.08 11.88 17.75
CA SER A 202 0.91 10.97 18.35
C SER A 202 2.00 11.73 19.12
N GLN A 203 2.48 12.86 18.58
CA GLN A 203 3.45 13.74 19.26
C GLN A 203 2.89 14.29 20.57
N LYS A 204 1.64 14.77 20.56
CA LYS A 204 0.95 15.25 21.77
C LYS A 204 0.81 14.17 22.85
N LYS A 205 0.63 12.91 22.45
CA LYS A 205 0.50 11.77 23.38
C LYS A 205 1.84 11.33 23.99
N ILE A 206 2.95 11.61 23.30
CA ILE A 206 4.33 11.26 23.70
C ILE A 206 4.99 12.41 24.51
N GLY A 207 4.33 13.57 24.64
CA GLY A 207 4.87 14.67 25.46
C GLY A 207 6.09 15.37 24.85
N LEU A 208 6.30 15.23 23.55
CA LEU A 208 7.23 16.07 22.80
C LEU A 208 6.54 17.41 22.55
N LYS A 209 6.81 18.37 23.44
CA LYS A 209 6.69 19.80 23.14
C LYS A 209 7.82 20.23 22.22
#